data_AF-A0A3M2CL18-F1
#
_entry.id   AF-A0A3M2CL18-F1
#
_cell.length_a   1.000
_cell.length_b   1.000
_cell.length_c   1.000
_cell.angle_alpha   90.00
_cell.angle_beta   90.00
_cell.angle_gamma   90.00
#
_symmetry.space_group_name_H-M   'P 1'
#
loop_
_entity.id
_entity.type
_entity.pdbx_description
1 polymer ?
#
loop_
_entity_poly.entity_id
_entity_poly.type
_entity_poly.pdbx_seq_one_letter_code
_entity_poly.pdbx_strand_id
1 'polypeptide(L)'
;ICENCKQFYDPPAELLRSLQIPEDAKFARGAGCDRCLNSGYKGRVALYELLHLSDAMRDKIIEGISTTQLKRMAIQEGMITLRRAGLQKVAQGVTTIDEVLSVTAPDER
;
A
#
# COMPACT_ATOMS: atom_id res chain seq x y z
N ILE A 1 3.03 10.07 -8.55
CA ILE A 1 2.85 10.07 -10.03
C ILE A 1 3.26 11.44 -10.56
N CYS A 2 3.78 11.56 -11.79
CA CYS A 2 4.03 12.88 -12.39
C CYS A 2 2.71 13.59 -12.74
N GLU A 3 2.41 14.73 -12.13
CA GLU A 3 1.18 15.48 -12.37
C GLU A 3 1.07 16.05 -13.80
N ASN A 4 2.18 16.21 -14.52
CA ASN A 4 2.19 16.74 -15.88
C ASN A 4 1.75 15.73 -16.95
N CYS A 5 1.92 14.44 -16.71
CA CYS A 5 1.54 13.37 -17.64
C CYS A 5 0.64 12.33 -16.98
N LYS A 6 -0.06 12.72 -15.91
CA LYS A 6 -1.00 11.87 -15.19
C LYS A 6 -2.18 11.53 -16.10
N GLN A 7 -2.49 10.24 -16.19
CA GLN A 7 -3.62 9.71 -16.93
C GLN A 7 -4.38 8.73 -16.06
N PHE A 8 -5.70 8.82 -16.09
CA PHE A 8 -6.58 7.83 -15.46
C PHE A 8 -6.68 6.58 -16.33
N TYR A 9 -6.83 5.43 -15.70
CA TYR A 9 -7.04 4.16 -16.36
C TYR A 9 -7.88 3.25 -15.47
N ASP A 10 -8.50 2.24 -16.08
CA ASP A 10 -9.28 1.23 -15.36
C ASP A 10 -8.48 -0.08 -15.31
N PRO A 11 -7.96 -0.49 -14.14
CA PRO A 11 -7.29 -1.78 -13.99
C PRO A 11 -8.27 -2.94 -14.20
N PRO A 12 -7.80 -4.13 -14.61
CA PRO A 12 -8.65 -5.30 -14.70
C PRO A 12 -9.33 -5.63 -13.36
N ALA A 13 -10.64 -5.90 -13.37
CA ALA A 13 -11.41 -6.19 -12.15
C ALA A 13 -10.85 -7.38 -11.35
N GLU A 14 -10.24 -8.36 -12.02
CA GLU A 14 -9.58 -9.49 -11.36
C GLU A 14 -8.39 -9.03 -10.48
N LEU A 15 -7.58 -8.09 -10.99
CA LEU A 15 -6.48 -7.50 -10.24
C LEU A 15 -7.02 -6.75 -9.01
N LEU A 16 -8.06 -5.93 -9.19
CA LEU A 16 -8.68 -5.18 -8.09
C LEU A 16 -9.22 -6.09 -6.99
N ARG A 17 -9.91 -7.18 -7.37
CA ARG A 17 -10.40 -8.20 -6.44
C ARG A 17 -9.26 -8.91 -5.70
N SER A 18 -8.19 -9.31 -6.39
CA SER A 18 -7.04 -9.97 -5.76
C SER A 18 -6.32 -9.07 -4.75
N LEU A 19 -6.29 -7.76 -4.99
CA LEU A 19 -5.68 -6.75 -4.13
C LEU A 19 -6.65 -6.16 -3.10
N GLN A 20 -7.92 -6.56 -3.12
CA GLN A 20 -8.98 -6.06 -2.25
C GLN A 20 -9.13 -4.52 -2.30
N ILE A 21 -9.01 -3.94 -3.50
CA ILE A 21 -9.22 -2.51 -3.74
C ILE A 21 -10.65 -2.30 -4.26
N PRO A 22 -11.37 -1.25 -3.81
CA PRO A 22 -12.66 -0.89 -4.39
C PRO A 22 -12.58 -0.64 -5.90
N GLU A 23 -13.55 -1.17 -6.65
CA GLU A 23 -13.59 -1.03 -8.12
C GLU A 23 -13.93 0.40 -8.58
N ASP A 24 -14.55 1.20 -7.72
CA ASP A 24 -14.91 2.60 -7.97
C ASP A 24 -13.78 3.59 -7.67
N ALA A 25 -12.61 3.10 -7.25
CA ALA A 25 -11.44 3.93 -7.01
C ALA A 25 -10.87 4.53 -8.31
N LYS A 26 -10.28 5.73 -8.21
CA LYS A 26 -9.68 6.41 -9.36
C LYS A 26 -8.20 6.06 -9.50
N PHE A 27 -7.88 5.18 -10.43
CA PHE A 27 -6.51 4.77 -10.69
C PHE A 27 -5.84 5.70 -11.68
N ALA A 28 -4.58 6.03 -11.41
CA ALA A 28 -3.80 6.91 -12.25
C ALA A 28 -2.39 6.35 -12.48
N ARG A 29 -1.81 6.67 -13.63
CA ARG A 29 -0.41 6.39 -14.00
C ARG A 29 0.19 7.58 -14.72
N GLY A 30 1.51 7.66 -14.79
CA GLY A 30 2.20 8.66 -15.61
C GLY A 30 2.51 8.09 -17.00
N ALA A 31 2.15 8.79 -18.06
CA ALA A 31 2.46 8.37 -19.44
C ALA A 31 3.93 8.60 -19.86
N GLY A 32 4.68 9.36 -19.05
CA GLY A 32 6.02 9.84 -19.41
C GLY A 32 5.97 11.22 -20.10
N CYS A 33 6.85 12.13 -19.69
CA CYS A 33 7.07 13.42 -20.34
C CYS A 33 8.44 13.98 -19.95
N ASP A 34 8.88 15.05 -20.60
CA ASP A 34 10.18 15.68 -20.34
C ASP A 34 10.36 16.10 -18.86
N ARG A 35 9.28 16.54 -18.21
CA ARG A 35 9.32 17.01 -16.81
C ARG A 35 9.56 15.91 -15.77
N CYS A 36 9.37 14.66 -16.16
CA CYS A 36 9.68 13.48 -15.35
C CYS A 36 10.74 12.59 -16.01
N LEU A 37 11.46 13.11 -17.01
CA LEU A 37 12.47 12.37 -17.77
C LEU A 37 11.92 11.05 -18.32
N ASN A 38 10.68 11.11 -18.84
CA ASN A 38 9.94 9.97 -19.39
C ASN A 38 9.67 8.80 -18.43
N SER A 39 9.91 8.95 -17.11
CA SER A 39 9.65 7.89 -16.13
C SER A 39 8.18 7.70 -15.77
N GLY A 40 7.35 8.76 -15.93
CA GLY A 40 5.98 8.79 -15.40
C GLY A 40 5.89 9.10 -13.89
N TYR A 41 7.02 9.23 -13.20
CA TYR A 41 7.09 9.49 -11.75
C TYR A 41 7.83 10.80 -11.45
N LYS A 42 7.37 11.54 -10.44
CA LYS A 42 8.05 12.74 -9.95
C LYS A 42 7.79 12.90 -8.45
N GLY A 43 8.85 13.14 -7.69
CA GLY A 43 8.78 13.14 -6.22
C GLY A 43 8.69 11.72 -5.64
N ARG A 44 8.50 11.64 -4.32
CA ARG A 44 8.36 10.38 -3.57
C ARG A 44 7.25 10.54 -2.54
N VAL A 45 6.62 9.42 -2.18
CA VAL A 45 5.57 9.36 -1.17
C VAL A 45 5.97 8.28 -0.18
N ALA A 46 5.93 8.62 1.10
CA ALA A 46 6.21 7.67 2.17
C ALA A 46 4.98 6.80 2.44
N LEU A 47 5.23 5.51 2.67
CA LEU A 47 4.26 4.56 3.23
C LEU A 47 4.69 4.28 4.67
N TYR A 48 3.71 4.17 5.57
CA TYR A 48 3.96 3.97 6.99
C TYR A 48 3.19 2.75 7.48
N GLU A 49 3.85 1.96 8.33
CA GLU A 49 3.26 0.91 9.14
C GLU A 49 3.70 1.17 10.57
N LEU A 50 2.75 1.45 11.45
CA LEU A 50 3.00 1.88 12.82
C LEU A 50 2.44 0.85 13.79
N LEU A 51 3.33 0.08 14.41
CA LEU A 51 2.98 -0.89 15.44
C LEU A 51 2.85 -0.17 16.79
N HIS A 52 1.61 -0.05 17.28
CA HIS A 52 1.37 0.37 18.66
C HIS A 52 1.47 -0.85 19.58
N LEU A 53 2.42 -0.83 20.51
CA LEU A 53 2.68 -1.95 21.41
C LEU A 53 1.78 -1.90 22.64
N SER A 54 0.62 -2.55 22.56
CA SER A 54 -0.33 -2.70 23.67
C SER A 54 0.20 -3.65 24.76
N ASP A 55 -0.37 -3.55 25.97
CA ASP A 55 0.04 -4.40 27.09
C ASP A 55 -0.19 -5.89 26.78
N ALA A 56 -1.32 -6.22 26.14
CA ALA A 56 -1.60 -7.58 25.71
C ALA A 56 -0.56 -8.12 24.72
N MET A 57 -0.06 -7.28 23.79
CA MET A 57 1.04 -7.66 22.90
C MET A 57 2.34 -7.87 23.68
N ARG A 58 2.64 -7.03 24.68
CA ARG A 58 3.86 -7.18 25.52
C ARG A 58 3.86 -8.53 26.23
N ASP A 59 2.73 -8.90 26.84
CA ASP A 59 2.59 -10.19 27.52
C ASP A 59 2.83 -11.36 26.56
N LYS A 60 2.24 -11.29 25.36
CA LYS A 60 2.46 -12.32 24.32
C LYS A 60 3.88 -12.37 23.78
N ILE A 61 4.58 -11.24 23.69
CA ILE A 61 5.99 -11.21 23.33
C ILE A 61 6.83 -11.94 24.39
N ILE A 62 6.53 -11.74 25.68
CA ILE A 62 7.21 -12.45 26.77
C ILE A 62 6.96 -13.97 26.70
N GLU A 63 5.75 -14.38 26.31
CA GLU A 63 5.39 -15.79 26.08
C GLU A 63 6.03 -16.40 24.80
N GLY A 64 6.70 -15.61 23.96
CA GLY A 64 7.36 -16.10 22.75
C GLY A 64 6.43 -16.24 21.54
N ILE A 65 5.41 -15.39 21.41
CA ILE A 65 4.53 -15.33 20.23
C ILE A 65 5.33 -15.19 18.92
N SER A 66 4.85 -15.84 17.86
CA SER A 66 5.45 -15.67 16.53
C SER A 66 5.20 -14.28 15.96
N THR A 67 6.08 -13.81 15.07
CA THR A 67 5.92 -12.53 14.36
C THR A 67 4.64 -12.46 13.54
N THR A 68 4.23 -13.56 12.90
CA THR A 68 2.96 -13.65 12.15
C THR A 68 1.75 -13.48 13.08
N GLN A 69 1.74 -14.11 14.25
CA GLN A 69 0.67 -13.94 15.23
C GLN A 69 0.67 -12.52 15.83
N LEU A 70 1.84 -11.96 16.12
CA LEU A 70 1.97 -10.58 16.60
C LEU A 70 1.45 -9.57 15.55
N LYS A 71 1.81 -9.76 14.27
CA LYS A 71 1.30 -8.94 13.15
C LYS A 71 -0.22 -9.03 13.04
N ARG A 72 -0.79 -10.24 13.12
CA ARG A 72 -2.26 -10.44 13.10
C ARG A 72 -2.94 -9.69 14.26
N MET A 73 -2.39 -9.80 15.47
CA MET A 73 -2.89 -9.07 16.64
C MET A 73 -2.83 -7.56 16.43
N ALA A 74 -1.71 -7.04 15.92
CA ALA A 74 -1.56 -5.63 15.61
C ALA A 74 -2.56 -5.12 14.55
N ILE A 75 -2.80 -5.89 13.50
CA ILE A 75 -3.80 -5.56 12.47
C ILE A 75 -5.21 -5.53 13.08
N GLN A 76 -5.53 -6.49 13.96
CA GLN A 76 -6.82 -6.52 14.68
C GLN A 76 -6.99 -5.31 15.60
N GLU A 77 -5.91 -4.82 16.20
CA GLU A 77 -5.88 -3.60 17.01
C GLU A 77 -5.79 -2.30 16.16
N GLY A 78 -5.89 -2.41 14.83
CA GLY A 78 -6.01 -1.25 13.94
C GLY A 78 -4.74 -0.83 13.22
N MET A 79 -3.64 -1.59 13.33
CA MET A 79 -2.44 -1.33 12.54
C MET A 79 -2.75 -1.48 11.04
N ILE A 80 -2.40 -0.44 10.27
CA ILE A 80 -2.43 -0.46 8.81
C ILE A 80 -1.05 -0.91 8.32
N THR A 81 -1.03 -1.98 7.51
CA THR A 81 0.20 -2.52 6.95
C THR A 81 0.74 -1.64 5.82
N LEU A 82 2.03 -1.78 5.49
CA LEU A 82 2.63 -1.06 4.35
C LEU A 82 1.88 -1.31 3.05
N ARG A 83 1.48 -2.56 2.79
CA ARG A 83 0.68 -2.92 1.61
C ARG A 83 -0.65 -2.17 1.61
N ARG A 84 -1.41 -2.22 2.71
CA ARG A 84 -2.71 -1.53 2.79
C ARG A 84 -2.58 -0.01 2.70
N ALA A 85 -1.56 0.58 3.34
CA ALA A 85 -1.26 2.01 3.23
C ALA A 85 -0.93 2.41 1.78
N GLY A 86 -0.17 1.58 1.07
CA GLY A 86 0.12 1.76 -0.36
C GLY A 86 -1.14 1.72 -1.22
N LEU A 87 -2.00 0.71 -1.02
CA LEU A 87 -3.25 0.57 -1.78
C LEU A 87 -4.23 1.73 -1.51
N GLN A 88 -4.26 2.28 -0.30
CA GLN A 88 -5.00 3.51 -0.02
C GLN A 88 -4.47 4.71 -0.83
N LYS A 89 -3.14 4.83 -1.00
CA LYS A 89 -2.53 5.87 -1.84
C LYS A 89 -2.79 5.66 -3.32
N VAL A 90 -2.91 4.41 -3.77
CA VAL A 90 -3.34 4.06 -5.13
C VAL A 90 -4.77 4.53 -5.36
N ALA A 91 -5.69 4.21 -4.43
CA ALA A 91 -7.10 4.63 -4.54
C ALA A 91 -7.27 6.17 -4.53
N GLN A 92 -6.31 6.89 -3.96
CA GLN A 92 -6.22 8.37 -3.98
C GLN A 92 -5.55 8.93 -5.24
N GLY A 93 -5.08 8.08 -6.17
CA GLY A 93 -4.37 8.50 -7.38
C GLY A 93 -3.00 9.14 -7.13
N VAL A 94 -2.36 8.82 -6.01
CA VAL A 94 -1.06 9.39 -5.60
C VAL A 94 0.12 8.56 -6.13
N THR A 95 -0.02 7.24 -6.11
CA THR A 95 0.96 6.27 -6.62
C THR A 95 0.27 5.21 -7.50
N THR A 96 1.05 4.35 -8.15
CA THR A 96 0.56 3.28 -9.03
C THR A 96 0.48 1.95 -8.29
N ILE A 97 -0.33 1.01 -8.80
CA ILE A 97 -0.37 -0.37 -8.29
C ILE A 97 1.04 -0.98 -8.37
N ASP A 98 1.71 -0.82 -9.50
CA ASP A 98 3.05 -1.38 -9.74
C ASP A 98 4.08 -0.90 -8.72
N GLU A 99 4.08 0.39 -8.38
CA GLU A 99 4.97 0.94 -7.34
C GLU A 99 4.70 0.32 -5.97
N VAL A 100 3.42 0.15 -5.60
CA VAL A 100 3.10 -0.46 -4.30
C VAL A 100 3.52 -1.92 -4.26
N LEU A 101 3.31 -2.67 -5.34
CA LEU A 101 3.69 -4.07 -5.42
C LEU A 101 5.21 -4.26 -5.45
N SER A 102 5.98 -3.33 -6.03
CA SER A 102 7.44 -3.42 -6.11
C SER A 102 8.12 -3.13 -4.77
N VAL A 103 7.52 -2.28 -3.91
CA VAL A 103 8.14 -1.86 -2.64
C VAL A 103 7.51 -2.47 -1.38
N THR A 104 6.46 -3.29 -1.50
CA THR A 104 5.78 -3.91 -0.35
C THR A 104 5.53 -5.40 -0.54
N ALA A 105 5.55 -6.17 0.56
CA ALA A 105 5.17 -7.58 0.57
C ALA A 105 3.64 -7.75 0.75
N PRO A 106 3.04 -8.85 0.24
CA PRO A 106 1.65 -9.18 0.57
C PRO A 106 1.51 -9.42 2.08
N ASP A 107 0.35 -9.08 2.64
CA ASP A 107 0.05 -9.44 4.02
C ASP A 107 -0.13 -10.96 4.12
N GLU A 108 0.68 -11.58 4.98
CA GLU A 108 0.61 -13.02 5.25
C GLU A 108 -0.81 -13.39 5.71
N ARG A 109 -1.41 -14.39 5.06
CA ARG A 109 -2.70 -14.96 5.43
C ARG A 109 -2.57 -15.80 6.68
#